data_AF-A0A396HG30-F1
#
_entry.id   AF-A0A396HG30-F1
#
_cell.length_a   1.000
_cell.length_b   1.000
_cell.length_c   1.000
_cell.angle_alpha   90.00
_cell.angle_beta   90.00
_cell.angle_gamma   90.00
#
_symmetry.space_group_name_H-M   'P 1'
#
loop_
_entity.id
_entity.type
_entity.pdbx_description
1 polymer ?
#
loop_
_entity_poly.entity_id
_entity_poly.type
_entity_poly.pdbx_seq_one_letter_code
_entity_poly.pdbx_strand_id
1 'polypeptide(L)'
;MERLGFFLISVASICTTTIASSQSNDISFLHQCANHVGEQCGKQVYNKMFTSSKTEISIDCCYKLFDTGSYCHTKMTLFILETNQKYENEEWIHYLTRADDIFNKCDLATRPDDTKFLSACIEKIGSRCGEEVLNSIVNNTSTTKKCCDKLVNMGERCHTNMAKILIRTPEMKNMDPIEFMERSKNVYDECSIE
;
A
#
# COMPACT_ATOMS: atom_id res chain seq x y z
N MET A 1 2.25 -55.34 25.73
CA MET A 1 2.88 -55.12 27.05
C MET A 1 3.80 -53.93 26.90
N GLU A 2 3.28 -52.72 27.06
CA GLU A 2 3.26 -51.97 28.33
C GLU A 2 4.64 -51.81 29.00
N ARG A 3 5.01 -50.53 29.12
CA ARG A 3 5.67 -49.85 30.27
C ARG A 3 7.17 -50.07 30.55
N LEU A 4 7.93 -49.04 30.19
CA LEU A 4 8.84 -48.29 31.09
C LEU A 4 8.68 -46.80 30.69
N GLY A 5 8.45 -45.79 31.53
CA GLY A 5 8.71 -45.59 32.95
C GLY A 5 9.71 -44.42 33.10
N PHE A 6 9.29 -43.34 33.78
CA PHE A 6 10.05 -42.13 34.22
C PHE A 6 10.19 -41.00 33.18
N PHE A 7 9.87 -39.71 33.42
CA PHE A 7 9.79 -38.90 34.64
C PHE A 7 8.63 -37.89 34.61
N LEU A 8 8.03 -37.67 35.78
CA LEU A 8 7.09 -36.59 36.08
C LEU A 8 7.87 -35.29 36.38
N ILE A 9 7.69 -34.23 35.59
CA ILE A 9 7.61 -32.82 36.07
C ILE A 9 6.63 -32.04 35.15
N SER A 10 5.44 -31.81 35.70
CA SER A 10 4.68 -30.55 35.79
C SER A 10 4.78 -29.48 34.68
N VAL A 11 3.60 -28.97 34.29
CA VAL A 11 3.29 -27.78 33.46
C VAL A 11 3.22 -28.03 31.94
N ALA A 12 2.11 -28.62 31.46
CA ALA A 12 1.81 -28.63 30.02
C ALA A 12 0.30 -28.64 29.71
N SER A 13 -0.46 -27.72 30.29
CA SER A 13 -1.89 -27.58 29.93
C SER A 13 -2.36 -26.14 29.70
N ILE A 14 -1.46 -25.23 29.29
CA ILE A 14 -1.84 -23.87 28.89
C ILE A 14 -1.51 -23.55 27.41
N CYS A 15 -0.78 -24.40 26.68
CA CYS A 15 -0.28 -24.02 25.35
C CYS A 15 -1.19 -24.36 24.15
N THR A 16 -2.35 -25.00 24.31
CA THR A 16 -3.18 -25.36 23.13
C THR A 16 -4.07 -24.21 22.65
N THR A 17 -4.47 -23.28 23.51
CA THR A 17 -5.34 -22.15 23.12
C THR A 17 -4.57 -20.99 22.49
N THR A 18 -3.29 -20.83 22.83
CA THR A 18 -2.44 -19.73 22.33
C THR A 18 -2.02 -19.94 20.88
N ILE A 19 -1.78 -21.19 20.47
CA ILE A 19 -1.36 -21.51 19.09
C ILE A 19 -2.52 -21.30 18.12
N ALA A 20 -3.71 -21.81 18.45
CA ALA A 20 -4.89 -21.66 17.59
C ALA A 20 -5.31 -20.19 17.39
N SER A 21 -5.23 -19.36 18.44
CA SER A 21 -5.56 -17.93 18.34
C SER A 21 -4.50 -17.14 17.57
N SER A 22 -3.21 -17.49 17.69
CA SER A 22 -2.14 -16.86 16.91
C SER A 22 -2.27 -17.14 15.41
N GLN A 23 -2.57 -18.40 15.03
CA GLN A 23 -2.72 -18.79 13.63
C GLN A 23 -3.97 -18.18 12.99
N SER A 24 -5.08 -18.05 13.72
CA SER A 24 -6.28 -17.36 13.22
C SER A 24 -6.05 -15.86 13.00
N ASN A 25 -5.23 -15.24 13.85
CA ASN A 25 -4.90 -13.82 13.72
C ASN A 25 -4.00 -13.56 12.50
N ASP A 26 -3.04 -14.44 12.23
CA ASP A 26 -2.17 -14.33 11.05
C ASP A 26 -2.95 -14.47 9.74
N ILE A 27 -3.91 -15.42 9.66
CA ILE A 27 -4.76 -15.58 8.47
C ILE A 27 -5.66 -14.36 8.26
N SER A 28 -6.25 -13.82 9.34
CA SER A 28 -7.08 -12.60 9.26
C SER A 28 -6.26 -11.40 8.76
N PHE A 29 -5.03 -11.25 9.27
CA PHE A 29 -4.10 -10.22 8.82
C PHE A 29 -3.75 -10.36 7.32
N LEU A 30 -3.38 -11.56 6.88
CA LEU A 30 -3.07 -11.85 5.48
C LEU A 30 -4.28 -11.60 4.55
N HIS A 31 -5.48 -11.90 5.01
CA HIS A 31 -6.70 -11.61 4.25
C HIS A 31 -6.95 -10.10 4.11
N GLN A 32 -6.74 -9.31 5.17
CA GLN A 32 -6.83 -7.84 5.08
C GLN A 32 -5.79 -7.28 4.10
N CYS A 33 -4.56 -7.77 4.20
CA CYS A 33 -3.49 -7.50 3.26
C CYS A 33 -3.89 -7.75 1.80
N ALA A 34 -4.33 -8.97 1.50
CA ALA A 34 -4.70 -9.36 0.14
C ALA A 34 -5.90 -8.56 -0.39
N ASN A 35 -6.90 -8.29 0.46
CA ASN A 35 -8.07 -7.50 0.08
C ASN A 35 -7.72 -6.05 -0.23
N HIS A 36 -6.79 -5.46 0.52
CA HIS A 36 -6.35 -4.10 0.26
C HIS A 36 -5.62 -4.00 -1.10
N VAL A 37 -4.74 -4.94 -1.42
CA VAL A 37 -4.13 -5.01 -2.77
C VAL A 37 -5.21 -5.24 -3.83
N GLY A 38 -6.15 -6.14 -3.57
CA GLY A 38 -7.21 -6.52 -4.50
C GLY A 38 -6.74 -7.47 -5.61
N GLU A 39 -7.68 -8.18 -6.23
CA GLU A 39 -7.39 -9.27 -7.16
C GLU A 39 -6.56 -8.82 -8.38
N GLN A 40 -6.93 -7.70 -9.01
CA GLN A 40 -6.24 -7.24 -10.21
C GLN A 40 -4.78 -6.87 -9.95
N CYS A 41 -4.52 -6.10 -8.90
CA CYS A 41 -3.15 -5.74 -8.53
C CYS A 41 -2.39 -6.95 -7.99
N GLY A 42 -3.05 -7.81 -7.19
CA GLY A 42 -2.48 -9.05 -6.69
C GLY A 42 -1.98 -9.95 -7.82
N LYS A 43 -2.72 -10.05 -8.93
CA LYS A 43 -2.30 -10.77 -10.14
C LYS A 43 -1.07 -10.16 -10.79
N GLN A 44 -0.98 -8.84 -10.89
CA GLN A 44 0.21 -8.17 -11.44
C GLN A 44 1.45 -8.45 -10.58
N VAL A 45 1.33 -8.30 -9.26
CA VAL A 45 2.41 -8.56 -8.30
C VAL A 45 2.81 -10.04 -8.35
N TYR A 46 1.85 -10.96 -8.28
CA TYR A 46 2.10 -12.40 -8.35
C TYR A 46 2.84 -12.78 -9.64
N ASN A 47 2.36 -12.31 -10.79
CA ASN A 47 2.99 -12.60 -12.08
C ASN A 47 4.42 -12.04 -12.14
N LYS A 48 4.65 -10.82 -11.64
CA LYS A 48 5.98 -10.23 -11.58
C LYS A 48 6.93 -11.03 -10.69
N MET A 49 6.41 -11.54 -9.58
CA MET A 49 7.20 -12.25 -8.56
C MET A 49 7.51 -13.69 -8.94
N PHE A 50 6.49 -14.47 -9.27
CA PHE A 50 6.55 -15.94 -9.25
C PHE A 50 6.54 -16.58 -10.64
N THR A 51 6.50 -15.77 -11.70
CA THR A 51 6.48 -16.27 -13.07
C THR A 51 7.61 -15.63 -13.89
N SER A 52 7.87 -16.18 -15.08
CA SER A 52 8.76 -15.55 -16.07
C SER A 52 8.06 -14.44 -16.87
N SER A 53 6.88 -13.99 -16.43
CA SER A 53 6.12 -12.96 -17.13
C SER A 53 6.85 -11.63 -17.14
N LYS A 54 6.75 -10.91 -18.27
CA LYS A 54 7.19 -9.53 -18.39
C LYS A 54 6.15 -8.52 -17.89
N THR A 55 5.10 -8.97 -17.19
CA THR A 55 4.07 -8.10 -16.61
C THR A 55 4.72 -6.91 -15.89
N GLU A 56 4.20 -5.73 -16.15
CA GLU A 56 4.53 -4.52 -15.39
C GLU A 56 3.47 -4.30 -14.33
N ILE A 57 3.86 -3.72 -13.20
CA ILE A 57 2.94 -3.32 -12.14
C ILE A 57 2.56 -1.88 -12.46
N SER A 58 1.26 -1.61 -12.64
CA SER A 58 0.79 -0.25 -12.91
C SER A 58 1.07 0.68 -11.74
N ILE A 59 1.13 1.99 -11.99
CA ILE A 59 1.32 2.98 -10.93
C ILE A 59 0.21 2.91 -9.87
N ASP A 60 -1.04 2.68 -10.30
CA ASP A 60 -2.20 2.47 -9.45
C ASP A 60 -2.01 1.27 -8.51
N CYS A 61 -1.52 0.16 -9.06
CA CYS A 61 -1.20 -1.01 -8.24
C CYS A 61 0.01 -0.79 -7.34
N CYS A 62 0.96 0.07 -7.74
CA CYS A 62 2.04 0.50 -6.85
C CYS A 62 1.53 1.35 -5.69
N TYR A 63 0.52 2.19 -5.88
CA TYR A 63 -0.12 2.91 -4.78
C TYR A 63 -0.75 1.95 -3.77
N LYS A 64 -1.55 0.98 -4.23
CA LYS A 64 -2.14 -0.05 -3.36
C LYS A 64 -1.08 -0.90 -2.65
N LEU A 65 -0.06 -1.34 -3.39
CA LEU A 65 0.99 -2.15 -2.81
C LEU A 65 1.76 -1.38 -1.73
N PHE A 66 2.12 -0.13 -1.98
CA PHE A 66 2.81 0.69 -1.01
C PHE A 66 1.96 0.97 0.22
N ASP A 67 0.67 1.27 0.04
CA ASP A 67 -0.27 1.57 1.14
C ASP A 67 -0.48 0.37 2.08
N THR A 68 -0.40 -0.87 1.57
CA THR A 68 -0.38 -2.05 2.45
C THR A 68 0.85 -2.15 3.37
N GLY A 69 1.95 -1.50 2.99
CA GLY A 69 3.23 -1.56 3.69
C GLY A 69 4.07 -2.79 3.37
N SER A 70 5.39 -2.65 3.55
CA SER A 70 6.37 -3.70 3.21
C SER A 70 6.14 -4.99 4.00
N TYR A 71 5.80 -4.88 5.28
CA TYR A 71 5.52 -6.04 6.13
C TYR A 71 4.37 -6.91 5.58
N CYS A 72 3.30 -6.27 5.10
CA CYS A 72 2.17 -6.95 4.50
C CYS A 72 2.60 -7.69 3.21
N HIS A 73 3.34 -7.00 2.33
CA HIS A 73 3.88 -7.58 1.11
C HIS A 73 4.78 -8.80 1.37
N THR A 74 5.72 -8.69 2.32
CA THR A 74 6.63 -9.78 2.71
C THR A 74 5.86 -10.95 3.31
N LYS A 75 4.87 -10.71 4.18
CA LYS A 75 4.07 -11.77 4.79
C LYS A 75 3.22 -12.54 3.78
N MET A 76 2.60 -11.84 2.82
CA MET A 76 1.89 -12.51 1.72
C MET A 76 2.85 -13.36 0.86
N THR A 77 4.07 -12.87 0.62
CA THR A 77 5.10 -13.60 -0.13
C THR A 77 5.49 -14.89 0.59
N LEU A 78 5.81 -14.81 1.89
CA LEU A 78 6.16 -15.96 2.72
C LEU A 78 5.03 -16.97 2.77
N PHE A 79 3.79 -16.52 2.93
CA PHE A 79 2.62 -17.41 2.93
C PHE A 79 2.52 -18.22 1.63
N ILE A 80 2.74 -17.60 0.46
CA ILE A 80 2.72 -18.31 -0.83
C ILE A 80 3.86 -19.34 -0.91
N LEU A 81 5.05 -18.99 -0.44
CA LEU A 81 6.22 -19.88 -0.45
C LEU A 81 6.03 -21.09 0.48
N GLU A 82 5.48 -20.86 1.68
CA GLU A 82 5.24 -21.88 2.70
C GLU A 82 4.09 -22.84 2.33
N THR A 83 3.04 -22.34 1.68
CA THR A 83 1.81 -23.12 1.47
C THR A 83 1.73 -23.77 0.09
N ASN A 84 2.47 -23.27 -0.90
CA ASN A 84 2.43 -23.83 -2.25
C ASN A 84 3.53 -24.87 -2.42
N GLN A 85 3.12 -26.14 -2.55
CA GLN A 85 4.02 -27.29 -2.73
C GLN A 85 5.04 -27.10 -3.87
N LYS A 86 4.71 -26.29 -4.88
CA LYS A 86 5.63 -25.95 -5.96
C LYS A 86 6.97 -25.36 -5.47
N TYR A 87 6.97 -24.66 -4.33
CA TYR A 87 8.14 -23.95 -3.79
C TYR A 87 8.80 -24.65 -2.59
N GLU A 88 8.33 -25.85 -2.21
CA GLU A 88 8.78 -26.59 -1.03
C GLU A 88 10.30 -26.84 -1.03
N ASN A 89 10.89 -27.06 -2.20
CA ASN A 89 12.32 -27.39 -2.37
C ASN A 89 13.11 -26.27 -3.07
N GLU A 90 12.50 -25.11 -3.28
CA GLU A 90 13.14 -23.98 -3.93
C GLU A 90 13.91 -23.13 -2.90
N GLU A 91 14.96 -22.44 -3.34
CA GLU A 91 15.65 -21.48 -2.49
C GLU A 91 14.80 -20.20 -2.38
N TRP A 92 14.42 -19.76 -1.18
CA TRP A 92 13.46 -18.65 -1.08
C TRP A 92 14.08 -17.25 -1.23
N ILE A 93 15.41 -17.17 -1.11
CA ILE A 93 16.13 -15.90 -1.08
C ILE A 93 15.85 -15.05 -2.33
N HIS A 94 15.80 -15.64 -3.52
CA HIS A 94 15.56 -14.87 -4.74
C HIS A 94 14.11 -14.35 -4.84
N TYR A 95 13.13 -15.06 -4.28
CA TYR A 95 11.75 -14.59 -4.22
C TYR A 95 11.61 -13.42 -3.25
N LEU A 96 12.28 -13.49 -2.10
CA LEU A 96 12.27 -12.43 -1.09
C LEU A 96 13.01 -11.17 -1.60
N THR A 97 14.20 -11.32 -2.20
CA THR A 97 14.90 -10.20 -2.85
C THR A 97 14.04 -9.56 -3.95
N ARG A 98 13.32 -10.37 -4.74
CA ARG A 98 12.41 -9.86 -5.76
C ARG A 98 11.21 -9.12 -5.16
N ALA A 99 10.69 -9.57 -4.02
CA ALA A 99 9.63 -8.89 -3.27
C ALA A 99 10.09 -7.49 -2.84
N ASP A 100 11.27 -7.41 -2.22
CA ASP A 100 11.87 -6.15 -1.79
C ASP A 100 12.11 -5.21 -2.98
N ASP A 101 12.65 -5.71 -4.09
CA ASP A 101 12.85 -4.94 -5.31
C ASP A 101 11.56 -4.37 -5.88
N ILE A 102 10.48 -5.16 -5.88
CA ILE A 102 9.16 -4.72 -6.35
C ILE A 102 8.61 -3.63 -5.44
N PHE A 103 8.67 -3.83 -4.13
CA PHE A 103 8.21 -2.84 -3.16
C PHE A 103 8.98 -1.52 -3.32
N ASN A 104 10.32 -1.58 -3.39
CA ASN A 104 11.18 -0.42 -3.58
C ASN A 104 10.91 0.32 -4.89
N LYS A 105 10.65 -0.40 -5.99
CA LYS A 105 10.26 0.21 -7.27
C LYS A 105 8.93 0.93 -7.18
N CYS A 106 7.95 0.33 -6.51
CA CYS A 106 6.64 0.98 -6.30
C CYS A 106 6.72 2.18 -5.36
N ASP A 107 7.55 2.11 -4.32
CA ASP A 107 7.86 3.27 -3.48
C ASP A 107 8.43 4.40 -4.34
N LEU A 108 9.49 4.14 -5.12
CA LEU A 108 10.10 5.14 -6.00
C LEU A 108 9.11 5.73 -7.02
N ALA A 109 8.26 4.92 -7.62
CA ALA A 109 7.30 5.37 -8.62
C ALA A 109 6.21 6.30 -8.03
N THR A 110 5.80 6.03 -6.79
CA THR A 110 4.72 6.75 -6.10
C THR A 110 5.23 7.84 -5.16
N ARG A 111 6.54 7.90 -4.90
CA ARG A 111 7.17 8.84 -3.98
C ARG A 111 6.97 10.28 -4.45
N PRO A 112 6.64 11.21 -3.53
CA PRO A 112 6.65 12.64 -3.84
C PRO A 112 8.08 13.17 -3.95
N ASP A 113 8.23 14.31 -4.61
CA ASP A 113 9.45 15.10 -4.61
C ASP A 113 9.84 15.52 -3.17
N ASP A 114 11.07 16.03 -3.01
CA ASP A 114 11.64 16.34 -1.70
C ASP A 114 10.83 17.39 -0.88
N THR A 115 11.14 17.45 0.41
CA THR A 115 10.44 18.33 1.35
C THR A 115 10.54 19.81 0.99
N LYS A 116 11.66 20.25 0.39
CA LYS A 116 11.84 21.65 -0.03
C LYS A 116 10.92 21.99 -1.21
N PHE A 117 10.81 21.08 -2.17
CA PHE A 117 9.85 21.21 -3.27
C PHE A 117 8.41 21.26 -2.75
N LEU A 118 8.04 20.32 -1.88
CA LEU A 118 6.70 20.27 -1.29
C LEU A 118 6.35 21.53 -0.49
N SER A 119 7.28 22.05 0.33
CA SER A 119 7.07 23.30 1.07
C SER A 119 6.77 24.48 0.14
N ALA A 120 7.50 24.61 -0.97
CA ALA A 120 7.23 25.66 -1.95
C ALA A 120 5.85 25.52 -2.61
N CYS A 121 5.37 24.31 -2.84
CA CYS A 121 4.01 24.07 -3.34
C CYS A 121 2.94 24.48 -2.33
N ILE A 122 3.12 24.09 -1.06
CA ILE A 122 2.20 24.42 0.05
C ILE A 122 2.12 25.95 0.22
N GLU A 123 3.22 26.67 0.12
CA GLU A 123 3.25 28.13 0.21
C GLU A 123 2.47 28.81 -0.94
N LYS A 124 2.60 28.31 -2.17
CA LYS A 124 1.91 28.87 -3.34
C LYS A 124 0.38 28.76 -3.24
N ILE A 125 -0.12 27.58 -2.90
CA ILE A 125 -1.56 27.36 -2.75
C ILE A 125 -2.09 28.06 -1.49
N GLY A 126 -1.35 27.99 -0.39
CA GLY A 126 -1.73 28.51 0.92
C GLY A 126 -2.74 27.60 1.63
N SER A 127 -2.73 27.63 2.96
CA SER A 127 -3.48 26.70 3.82
C SER A 127 -4.96 26.60 3.49
N ARG A 128 -5.65 27.75 3.34
CA ARG A 128 -7.10 27.78 3.06
C ARG A 128 -7.46 27.09 1.74
N CYS A 129 -6.72 27.36 0.66
CA CYS A 129 -7.01 26.71 -0.62
C CYS A 129 -6.51 25.26 -0.67
N GLY A 130 -5.43 24.93 0.04
CA GLY A 130 -4.98 23.54 0.20
C GLY A 130 -6.02 22.68 0.90
N GLU A 131 -6.63 23.19 1.97
CA GLU A 131 -7.72 22.50 2.70
C GLU A 131 -8.97 22.35 1.82
N GLU A 132 -9.37 23.40 1.11
CA GLU A 132 -10.51 23.36 0.19
C GLU A 132 -10.31 22.32 -0.91
N VAL A 133 -9.13 22.30 -1.55
CA VAL A 133 -8.79 21.31 -2.59
C VAL A 133 -8.79 19.90 -2.02
N LEU A 134 -8.20 19.67 -0.85
CA LEU A 134 -8.23 18.34 -0.22
C LEU A 134 -9.68 17.90 0.05
N ASN A 135 -10.52 18.80 0.58
CA ASN A 135 -11.93 18.53 0.80
C ASN A 135 -12.68 18.23 -0.50
N SER A 136 -12.38 18.95 -1.58
CA SER A 136 -12.90 18.66 -2.92
C SER A 136 -12.55 17.25 -3.40
N ILE A 137 -11.30 16.81 -3.21
CA ILE A 137 -10.87 15.46 -3.59
C ILE A 137 -11.57 14.40 -2.74
N VAL A 138 -11.58 14.57 -1.42
CA VAL A 138 -12.11 13.57 -0.48
C VAL A 138 -13.64 13.45 -0.60
N ASN A 139 -14.35 14.57 -0.71
CA ASN A 139 -15.80 14.60 -0.70
C ASN A 139 -16.42 14.69 -2.10
N ASN A 140 -15.61 14.72 -3.16
CA ASN A 140 -16.05 14.87 -4.54
C ASN A 140 -16.93 16.13 -4.73
N THR A 141 -16.45 17.28 -4.24
CA THR A 141 -17.12 18.58 -4.33
C THR A 141 -16.33 19.56 -5.18
N SER A 142 -16.96 20.60 -5.71
CA SER A 142 -16.26 21.62 -6.51
C SER A 142 -15.32 22.49 -5.66
N THR A 143 -14.23 22.94 -6.29
CA THR A 143 -13.33 23.96 -5.74
C THR A 143 -13.79 25.35 -6.21
N THR A 144 -13.62 26.38 -5.38
CA THR A 144 -13.97 27.75 -5.77
C THR A 144 -13.00 28.28 -6.82
N LYS A 145 -13.48 29.14 -7.73
CA LYS A 145 -12.64 29.81 -8.74
C LYS A 145 -11.35 30.41 -8.17
N LYS A 146 -11.43 31.07 -7.02
CA LYS A 146 -10.27 31.65 -6.33
C LYS A 146 -9.21 30.60 -5.96
N CYS A 147 -9.64 29.42 -5.52
CA CYS A 147 -8.71 28.35 -5.17
C CYS A 147 -8.27 27.54 -6.39
N CYS A 148 -9.12 27.41 -7.43
CA CYS A 148 -8.70 26.90 -8.74
C CYS A 148 -7.59 27.75 -9.34
N ASP A 149 -7.71 29.08 -9.33
CA ASP A 149 -6.66 30.00 -9.81
C ASP A 149 -5.32 29.71 -9.10
N LYS A 150 -5.34 29.49 -7.79
CA LYS A 150 -4.14 29.17 -7.00
C LYS A 150 -3.60 27.77 -7.30
N LEU A 151 -4.48 26.79 -7.47
CA LEU A 151 -4.15 25.40 -7.79
C LEU A 151 -3.44 25.31 -9.15
N VAL A 152 -3.99 25.95 -10.19
CA VAL A 152 -3.41 25.96 -11.53
C VAL A 152 -2.12 26.78 -11.55
N ASN A 153 -2.06 27.92 -10.86
CA ASN A 153 -0.86 28.76 -10.79
C ASN A 153 0.34 28.07 -10.10
N MET A 154 0.11 27.15 -9.15
CA MET A 154 1.22 26.37 -8.58
C MET A 154 1.71 25.27 -9.53
N GLY A 155 0.87 24.83 -10.47
CA GLY A 155 1.15 23.87 -11.54
C GLY A 155 0.87 22.41 -11.16
N GLU A 156 0.59 21.59 -12.17
CA GLU A 156 0.22 20.18 -12.06
C GLU A 156 1.24 19.38 -11.22
N ARG A 157 2.54 19.61 -11.46
CA ARG A 157 3.59 18.93 -10.69
C ARG A 157 3.49 19.21 -9.19
N CYS A 158 3.12 20.42 -8.77
CA CYS A 158 2.89 20.71 -7.36
C CYS A 158 1.69 19.93 -6.84
N HIS A 159 0.58 19.95 -7.58
CA HIS A 159 -0.65 19.25 -7.21
C HIS A 159 -0.44 17.75 -7.05
N THR A 160 0.13 17.09 -8.06
CA THR A 160 0.37 15.64 -8.03
C THR A 160 1.30 15.24 -6.89
N ASN A 161 2.33 16.03 -6.58
CA ASN A 161 3.23 15.74 -5.47
C ASN A 161 2.58 15.95 -4.10
N MET A 162 1.71 16.96 -3.97
CA MET A 162 0.91 17.15 -2.76
C MET A 162 -0.07 15.98 -2.55
N ALA A 163 -0.72 15.49 -3.61
CA ALA A 163 -1.57 14.30 -3.53
C ALA A 163 -0.76 13.04 -3.12
N LYS A 164 0.42 12.84 -3.71
CA LYS A 164 1.33 11.74 -3.38
C LYS A 164 1.76 11.70 -1.92
N ILE A 165 2.03 12.86 -1.30
CA ILE A 165 2.38 12.89 0.12
C ILE A 165 1.16 12.67 1.01
N LEU A 166 0.00 13.23 0.64
CA LEU A 166 -1.24 13.09 1.40
C LEU A 166 -1.70 11.63 1.49
N ILE A 167 -1.70 10.89 0.38
CA ILE A 167 -2.14 9.48 0.40
C ILE A 167 -1.21 8.56 1.22
N ARG A 168 -0.02 9.04 1.61
CA ARG A 168 0.92 8.32 2.49
C ARG A 168 0.72 8.65 3.97
N THR A 169 -0.18 9.57 4.32
CA THR A 169 -0.38 9.96 5.73
C THR A 169 -1.38 9.04 6.42
N PRO A 170 -1.27 8.84 7.76
CA PRO A 170 -2.18 7.98 8.50
C PRO A 170 -3.66 8.38 8.38
N GLU A 171 -3.95 9.66 8.17
CA GLU A 171 -5.30 10.20 8.01
C GLU A 171 -5.99 9.66 6.76
N MET A 172 -5.21 9.29 5.73
CA MET A 172 -5.72 8.80 4.45
C MET A 172 -5.79 7.27 4.36
N LYS A 173 -5.44 6.53 5.42
CA LYS A 173 -5.42 5.05 5.47
C LYS A 173 -6.70 4.37 4.94
N ASN A 174 -7.86 4.97 5.17
CA ASN A 174 -9.15 4.38 4.79
C ASN A 174 -9.63 4.82 3.40
N MET A 175 -8.89 5.69 2.74
CA MET A 175 -9.18 6.14 1.38
C MET A 175 -8.54 5.16 0.40
N ASP A 176 -9.29 4.69 -0.60
CA ASP A 176 -8.68 3.91 -1.67
C ASP A 176 -7.71 4.80 -2.46
N PRO A 177 -6.43 4.43 -2.60
CA PRO A 177 -5.43 5.33 -3.15
C PRO A 177 -5.58 5.51 -4.66
N ILE A 178 -6.20 4.57 -5.38
CA ILE A 178 -6.50 4.74 -6.81
C ILE A 178 -7.60 5.78 -6.95
N GLU A 179 -8.69 5.62 -6.20
CA GLU A 179 -9.81 6.56 -6.20
C GLU A 179 -9.37 7.97 -5.79
N PHE A 180 -8.51 8.09 -4.78
CA PHE A 180 -7.97 9.38 -4.36
C PHE A 180 -7.16 10.05 -5.47
N MET A 181 -6.26 9.32 -6.12
CA MET A 181 -5.41 9.86 -7.18
C MET A 181 -6.23 10.23 -8.42
N GLU A 182 -7.26 9.46 -8.76
CA GLU A 182 -8.20 9.77 -9.84
C GLU A 182 -8.97 11.06 -9.54
N ARG A 183 -9.58 11.17 -8.36
CA ARG A 183 -10.29 12.39 -7.95
C ARG A 183 -9.37 13.59 -7.86
N SER A 184 -8.14 13.39 -7.38
CA SER A 184 -7.11 14.42 -7.37
C SER A 184 -6.84 14.95 -8.77
N LYS A 185 -6.66 14.06 -9.75
CA LYS A 185 -6.50 14.45 -11.15
C LYS A 185 -7.72 15.24 -11.66
N ASN A 186 -8.93 14.74 -11.41
CA ASN A 186 -10.17 15.38 -11.87
C ASN A 186 -10.32 16.81 -11.35
N VAL A 187 -10.05 17.06 -10.06
CA VAL A 187 -10.08 18.42 -9.47
C VAL A 187 -9.12 19.37 -10.19
N TYR A 188 -7.92 18.90 -10.54
CA TYR A 188 -6.96 19.73 -11.28
C TYR A 188 -7.39 20.00 -12.71
N ASP A 189 -7.89 18.97 -13.41
CA ASP A 189 -8.35 19.07 -14.79
C ASP A 189 -9.56 20.03 -14.88
N GLU A 190 -10.52 19.95 -13.93
CA GLU A 190 -11.66 20.86 -13.84
C GLU A 190 -11.21 22.32 -13.64
N CYS A 191 -10.34 22.58 -12.66
CA CYS A 191 -9.80 23.92 -12.42
C CYS A 191 -8.98 24.47 -13.60
N SER A 192 -8.42 23.60 -14.45
CA SER A 192 -7.61 24.00 -15.61
C SER A 192 -8.45 24.47 -16.80
N ILE A 193 -9.77 24.27 -16.75
CA ILE A 193 -10.72 24.62 -17.82
C ILE A 193 -11.57 25.86 -17.45
N GLU A 194 -11.62 26.26 -16.17
CA GLU A 194 -12.34 27.45 -15.67
C GLU A 194 -11.72 28.81 -16.06
#